data_AF-A0A5N6UI86-F1
#
_entry.id   AF-A0A5N6UI86-F1
#
_cell.length_a   1.000
_cell.length_b   1.000
_cell.length_c   1.000
_cell.angle_alpha   90.00
_cell.angle_beta   90.00
_cell.angle_gamma   90.00
#
_symmetry.space_group_name_H-M   'P 1'
#
loop_
_entity.id
_entity.type
_entity.pdbx_description
1 polymer ?
#
loop_
_entity_poly.entity_id
_entity_poly.type
_entity_poly.pdbx_seq_one_letter_code
_entity_poly.pdbx_strand_id
1 'polypeptide(L)'
;MSVTIHSKGIGIGRLIPRVIYYETEDSNVANKACTFNWPGIDCKFNFFLYELYNFHVELEVYGPKSWKIATREYSRSFTRAQCSMSRVLMENIHFNLECLKEQGPRVQFMTSPRELKYTIGGNRYRTRVEGAAIVGPRAQYLPIISFTGTWNEFLMETYCTMLGQLTRNLSILQTGFEDQEVFIVGFHRPYLHITHRYFPEGLITRAFSLKFTPGYNLCFKEDWLEVICVLSRLLRYIISGKVKVGAVQVNM
;
A
#
# COMPACT_ATOMS: atom_id res chain seq x y z
N MET A 1 -3.96 23.26 -15.98
CA MET A 1 -3.75 23.33 -14.51
C MET A 1 -2.45 22.62 -14.20
N SER A 2 -1.50 23.28 -13.53
CA SER A 2 -0.23 22.67 -13.08
C SER A 2 -0.37 22.23 -11.62
N VAL A 3 -0.13 20.96 -11.33
CA VAL A 3 -0.03 20.43 -9.96
C VAL A 3 1.45 20.30 -9.62
N THR A 4 1.89 21.00 -8.59
CA THR A 4 3.26 20.85 -8.06
C THR A 4 3.24 19.78 -6.99
N ILE A 5 3.96 18.68 -7.21
CA ILE A 5 4.09 17.58 -6.24
C ILE A 5 5.45 17.71 -5.56
N HIS A 6 5.43 17.92 -4.24
CA HIS A 6 6.64 17.89 -3.42
C HIS A 6 6.74 16.54 -2.72
N SER A 7 7.89 15.87 -2.84
CA SER A 7 8.20 14.63 -2.13
C SER A 7 9.15 14.92 -0.96
N LYS A 8 8.90 14.30 0.19
CA LYS A 8 9.83 14.30 1.33
C LYS A 8 9.89 12.91 1.96
N GLY A 9 11.10 12.39 2.13
CA GLY A 9 11.34 11.17 2.91
C GLY A 9 11.12 11.44 4.40
N ILE A 10 10.33 10.61 5.07
CA ILE A 10 10.03 10.76 6.51
C ILE A 10 10.19 9.42 7.21
N GLY A 11 10.76 9.45 8.42
CA GLY A 11 10.87 8.28 9.28
C GLY A 11 9.50 7.69 9.66
N ILE A 12 9.43 6.37 9.64
CA ILE A 12 8.21 5.55 9.76
C ILE A 12 7.41 5.82 11.02
N GLY A 13 8.09 6.10 12.14
CA GLY A 13 7.46 6.39 13.43
C GLY A 13 6.50 7.58 13.39
N ARG A 14 6.57 8.42 12.34
CA ARG A 14 5.65 9.54 12.10
C ARG A 14 4.56 9.26 11.06
N LEU A 15 4.60 8.13 10.34
CA LEU A 15 3.68 7.81 9.23
C LEU A 15 2.50 6.93 9.66
N ILE A 16 2.71 5.99 10.60
CA ILE A 16 1.67 5.06 11.06
C ILE A 16 1.53 5.17 12.58
N PRO A 17 0.34 5.56 13.10
CA PRO A 17 0.08 5.61 14.53
C PRO A 17 0.36 4.27 15.22
N ARG A 18 0.86 4.31 16.47
CA ARG A 18 0.96 3.11 17.31
C ARG A 18 -0.43 2.78 17.85
N VAL A 19 -0.87 1.55 17.69
CA VAL A 19 -2.14 1.11 18.30
C VAL A 19 -1.82 0.51 19.65
N ILE A 20 -2.24 1.20 20.71
CA ILE A 20 -2.07 0.73 22.08
C ILE A 20 -2.93 -0.53 22.28
N TYR A 21 -2.31 -1.70 22.16
CA TYR A 21 -2.73 -2.94 22.80
C TYR A 21 -1.46 -3.51 23.46
N TYR A 22 -1.33 -3.34 24.77
CA TYR A 22 -0.22 -3.87 25.60
C TYR A 22 1.12 -3.93 24.85
N GLU A 23 1.54 -2.83 24.22
CA GLU A 23 2.80 -2.76 23.50
C GLU A 23 3.93 -2.55 24.52
N THR A 24 4.48 -3.63 25.07
CA THR A 24 5.87 -3.60 25.55
C THR A 24 6.78 -3.30 24.36
N GLU A 25 7.91 -2.62 24.56
CA GLU A 25 8.80 -2.22 23.45
C GLU A 25 9.24 -3.39 22.55
N ASP A 26 9.18 -4.63 23.07
CA ASP A 26 9.39 -5.91 22.37
C ASP A 26 8.20 -6.39 21.48
N SER A 27 7.03 -5.74 21.48
CA SER A 27 5.86 -6.13 20.68
C SER A 27 5.84 -5.54 19.26
N ASN A 28 6.79 -4.64 18.96
CA ASN A 28 6.99 -4.02 17.65
C ASN A 28 7.66 -4.97 16.65
N VAL A 29 8.40 -5.94 17.18
CA VAL A 29 8.69 -7.19 16.49
C VAL A 29 7.45 -8.04 16.73
N ALA A 30 6.92 -8.77 15.73
CA ALA A 30 6.02 -9.87 16.04
C ALA A 30 6.64 -10.60 17.25
N ASN A 31 5.89 -10.78 18.34
CA ASN A 31 6.36 -11.32 19.64
C ASN A 31 7.57 -12.22 19.39
N LYS A 32 8.75 -12.07 20.00
CA LYS A 32 9.97 -12.83 19.58
C LYS A 32 9.72 -14.33 19.29
N ALA A 33 8.71 -14.93 19.92
CA ALA A 33 8.12 -16.23 19.59
C ALA A 33 7.46 -16.38 18.18
N CYS A 34 6.72 -15.40 17.67
CA CYS A 34 6.11 -15.30 16.33
C CYS A 34 7.10 -15.07 15.18
N THR A 35 8.35 -14.65 15.44
CA THR A 35 9.39 -14.55 14.40
C THR A 35 10.24 -15.81 14.26
N PHE A 36 10.18 -16.75 15.22
CA PHE A 36 11.15 -17.85 15.27
C PHE A 36 11.08 -18.80 14.06
N ASN A 37 9.95 -18.81 13.34
CA ASN A 37 9.75 -19.59 12.14
C ASN A 37 9.35 -18.75 10.92
N TRP A 38 9.60 -17.43 10.91
CA TRP A 38 9.33 -16.59 9.75
C TRP A 38 10.61 -16.32 8.94
N PRO A 39 10.60 -16.57 7.62
CA PRO A 39 9.50 -17.14 6.85
C PRO A 39 9.48 -18.66 7.01
N GLY A 40 8.29 -19.22 7.24
CA GLY A 40 8.12 -20.67 7.16
C GLY A 40 8.33 -21.10 5.71
N ILE A 41 8.60 -22.39 5.48
CA ILE A 41 8.62 -22.97 4.13
C ILE A 41 7.16 -23.01 3.61
N ASP A 42 6.61 -21.84 3.29
CA ASP A 42 5.31 -21.65 2.67
C ASP A 42 5.53 -21.48 1.16
N CYS A 43 4.78 -22.22 0.35
CA CYS A 43 4.81 -22.12 -1.11
C CYS A 43 4.53 -20.68 -1.60
N LYS A 44 3.71 -19.90 -0.89
CA LYS A 44 3.46 -18.48 -1.20
C LYS A 44 4.69 -17.62 -0.93
N PHE A 45 5.45 -17.92 0.11
CA PHE A 45 6.65 -17.17 0.43
C PHE A 45 7.80 -17.50 -0.53
N ASN A 46 7.95 -18.77 -0.88
CA ASN A 46 8.87 -19.19 -1.94
C ASN A 46 8.52 -18.55 -3.28
N PHE A 47 7.23 -18.48 -3.62
CA PHE A 47 6.76 -17.73 -4.79
C PHE A 47 7.14 -16.25 -4.72
N PHE A 48 6.97 -15.60 -3.56
CA PHE A 48 7.40 -14.21 -3.38
C PHE A 48 8.90 -14.01 -3.61
N LEU A 49 9.75 -14.88 -3.03
CA LEU A 49 11.20 -14.80 -3.23
C LEU A 49 11.60 -15.05 -4.69
N TYR A 50 10.94 -16.00 -5.35
CA TYR A 50 11.15 -16.27 -6.77
C TYR A 50 10.76 -15.07 -7.65
N GLU A 51 9.60 -14.47 -7.40
CA GLU A 51 9.17 -13.25 -8.11
C GLU A 51 10.10 -12.07 -7.82
N LEU A 52 10.54 -11.89 -6.58
CA LEU A 52 11.50 -10.85 -6.21
C LEU A 52 12.84 -11.06 -6.92
N TYR A 53 13.34 -12.29 -6.99
CA TYR A 53 14.56 -12.62 -7.71
C TYR A 53 14.43 -12.32 -9.21
N ASN A 54 13.37 -12.81 -9.87
CA ASN A 54 13.14 -12.54 -11.29
C ASN A 54 12.99 -11.04 -11.58
N PHE A 55 12.30 -10.33 -10.69
CA PHE A 55 12.16 -8.89 -10.75
C PHE A 55 13.53 -8.18 -10.74
N HIS A 56 14.45 -8.60 -9.88
CA HIS A 56 15.80 -8.07 -9.84
C HIS A 56 16.62 -8.41 -11.09
N VAL A 57 16.51 -9.64 -11.61
CA VAL A 57 17.18 -10.04 -12.86
C VAL A 57 16.68 -9.17 -14.02
N GLU A 58 15.36 -8.95 -14.13
CA GLU A 58 14.79 -8.06 -15.14
C GLU A 58 15.29 -6.61 -14.97
N LEU A 59 15.39 -6.11 -13.74
CA LEU A 59 15.92 -4.77 -13.45
C LEU A 59 17.36 -4.58 -13.95
N GLU A 60 18.21 -5.60 -13.81
CA GLU A 60 19.60 -5.57 -14.25
C GLU A 60 19.73 -5.65 -15.78
N VAL A 61 18.93 -6.51 -16.43
CA VAL A 61 18.95 -6.70 -17.88
C VAL A 61 18.50 -5.45 -18.63
N TYR A 62 17.45 -4.78 -18.16
CA TYR A 62 16.88 -3.64 -18.87
C TYR A 62 17.57 -2.30 -18.53
N GLY A 63 18.22 -2.20 -17.36
CA GLY A 63 19.00 -1.03 -16.95
C GLY A 63 18.18 0.29 -16.82
N PRO A 64 18.74 1.35 -16.21
CA PRO A 64 18.02 2.59 -15.94
C PRO A 64 17.56 3.37 -17.19
N LYS A 65 18.17 3.11 -18.35
CA LYS A 65 18.03 3.91 -19.58
C LYS A 65 16.89 3.43 -20.50
N SER A 66 16.53 2.15 -20.47
CA SER A 66 15.44 1.61 -21.31
C SER A 66 14.05 2.00 -20.81
N TRP A 67 13.92 2.39 -19.55
CA TRP A 67 12.65 2.81 -18.94
C TRP A 67 12.06 4.10 -19.52
N LYS A 68 12.85 4.92 -20.22
CA LYS A 68 12.34 6.11 -20.92
C LYS A 68 11.54 5.76 -22.18
N ILE A 69 11.62 4.51 -22.66
CA ILE A 69 11.09 4.08 -23.96
C ILE A 69 9.94 3.07 -23.81
N ALA A 70 9.67 2.56 -22.60
CA ALA A 70 8.68 1.51 -22.41
C ALA A 70 7.25 2.01 -22.67
N THR A 71 6.71 1.69 -23.85
CA THR A 71 5.28 1.68 -24.10
C THR A 71 4.58 0.86 -23.01
N ARG A 72 3.42 1.35 -22.55
CA ARG A 72 2.61 0.81 -21.43
C ARG A 72 2.30 -0.71 -21.50
N GLU A 73 2.47 -1.32 -22.67
CA GLU A 73 2.33 -2.76 -22.87
C GLU A 73 3.53 -3.57 -22.37
N TYR A 74 4.76 -3.08 -22.54
CA TYR A 74 5.97 -3.77 -22.08
C TYR A 74 6.14 -3.66 -20.56
N SER A 75 5.72 -2.55 -19.96
CA SER A 75 5.71 -2.36 -18.50
C SER A 75 4.57 -3.11 -17.80
N ARG A 76 3.64 -3.71 -18.54
CA ARG A 76 2.43 -4.34 -17.98
C ARG A 76 2.72 -5.62 -17.21
N SER A 77 3.57 -6.49 -17.76
CA SER A 77 3.98 -7.74 -17.10
C SER A 77 4.73 -7.43 -15.81
N PHE A 78 5.66 -6.48 -15.89
CA PHE A 78 6.45 -6.00 -14.76
C PHE A 78 5.57 -5.37 -13.65
N THR A 79 4.64 -4.52 -14.03
CA THR A 79 3.67 -3.90 -13.12
C THR A 79 2.78 -4.94 -12.43
N ARG A 80 2.38 -6.00 -13.15
CA ARG A 80 1.63 -7.13 -12.58
C ARG A 80 2.47 -7.96 -11.61
N ALA A 81 3.75 -8.18 -11.90
CA ALA A 81 4.68 -8.87 -11.00
C ALA A 81 4.84 -8.10 -9.69
N GLN A 82 5.10 -6.79 -9.76
CA GLN A 82 5.19 -5.92 -8.58
C GLN A 82 3.91 -5.91 -7.75
N CYS A 83 2.74 -5.86 -8.40
CA CYS A 83 1.45 -5.93 -7.72
C CYS A 83 1.26 -7.30 -7.03
N SER A 84 1.63 -8.39 -7.71
CA SER A 84 1.57 -9.75 -7.17
C SER A 84 2.49 -9.91 -5.96
N MET A 85 3.73 -9.41 -6.05
CA MET A 85 4.68 -9.38 -4.94
C MET A 85 4.13 -8.59 -3.75
N SER A 86 3.60 -7.39 -3.99
CA SER A 86 2.99 -6.54 -2.95
C SER A 86 1.82 -7.26 -2.28
N ARG A 87 0.96 -7.92 -3.07
CA ARG A 87 -0.17 -8.71 -2.57
C ARG A 87 0.32 -9.85 -1.69
N VAL A 88 1.24 -10.68 -2.18
CA VAL A 88 1.72 -11.87 -1.47
C VAL A 88 2.43 -11.47 -0.17
N LEU A 89 3.24 -10.42 -0.21
CA LEU A 89 3.90 -9.87 0.97
C LEU A 89 2.88 -9.44 2.04
N MET A 90 1.92 -8.60 1.65
CA MET A 90 0.89 -8.08 2.57
C MET A 90 -0.02 -9.19 3.11
N GLU A 91 -0.41 -10.14 2.25
CA GLU A 91 -1.26 -11.28 2.60
C GLU A 91 -0.56 -12.21 3.58
N ASN A 92 0.71 -12.55 3.33
CA ASN A 92 1.52 -13.35 4.26
C ASN A 92 1.65 -12.63 5.60
N ILE A 93 1.90 -11.32 5.61
CA ILE A 93 1.99 -10.59 6.87
C ILE A 93 0.68 -10.64 7.64
N HIS A 94 -0.44 -10.39 6.95
CA HIS A 94 -1.76 -10.44 7.55
C HIS A 94 -2.09 -11.81 8.15
N PHE A 95 -1.79 -12.92 7.46
CA PHE A 95 -2.10 -14.26 7.96
C PHE A 95 -1.34 -14.63 9.24
N ASN A 96 -0.11 -14.14 9.38
CA ASN A 96 0.76 -14.38 10.52
C ASN A 96 0.49 -13.43 11.71
N LEU A 97 -0.35 -12.42 11.55
CA LEU A 97 -0.88 -11.63 12.67
C LEU A 97 -1.99 -12.45 13.38
N GLU A 98 -1.58 -13.49 14.11
CA GLU A 98 -2.48 -14.46 14.76
C GLU A 98 -3.37 -13.86 15.86
N CYS A 99 -2.93 -12.78 16.52
CA CYS A 99 -3.59 -12.25 17.73
C CYS A 99 -4.82 -11.35 17.48
N LEU A 100 -5.24 -11.11 16.23
CA LEU A 100 -6.27 -10.11 15.90
C LEU A 100 -7.43 -10.62 15.04
N LYS A 101 -7.50 -11.94 14.79
CA LYS A 101 -8.41 -12.52 13.78
C LYS A 101 -9.91 -12.44 14.12
N GLU A 102 -10.29 -12.14 15.36
CA GLU A 102 -11.69 -12.24 15.81
C GLU A 102 -12.43 -10.91 16.03
N GLN A 103 -11.75 -9.75 16.01
CA GLN A 103 -12.38 -8.46 16.39
C GLN A 103 -12.33 -7.36 15.32
N GLY A 104 -11.61 -7.56 14.21
CA GLY A 104 -11.40 -6.52 13.19
C GLY A 104 -12.09 -6.78 11.84
N PRO A 105 -12.11 -5.79 10.93
CA PRO A 105 -12.68 -5.93 9.60
C PRO A 105 -11.99 -7.05 8.81
N ARG A 106 -12.77 -7.85 8.08
CA ARG A 106 -12.24 -8.96 7.27
C ARG A 106 -11.51 -8.42 6.03
N VAL A 107 -10.18 -8.39 6.10
CA VAL A 107 -9.31 -7.92 5.02
C VAL A 107 -9.10 -9.02 3.97
N GLN A 108 -9.19 -8.66 2.69
CA GLN A 108 -8.87 -9.51 1.55
C GLN A 108 -7.86 -8.82 0.64
N PHE A 109 -7.03 -9.61 -0.05
CA PHE A 109 -5.99 -9.10 -0.95
C PHE A 109 -6.30 -9.48 -2.39
N MET A 110 -6.21 -8.52 -3.31
CA MET A 110 -6.59 -8.69 -4.71
C MET A 110 -5.52 -8.12 -5.65
N THR A 111 -5.28 -8.82 -6.76
CA THR A 111 -4.41 -8.41 -7.89
C THR A 111 -5.20 -8.21 -9.19
N SER A 112 -6.53 -8.04 -9.11
CA SER A 112 -7.33 -7.73 -10.29
C SER A 112 -7.36 -6.22 -10.53
N PRO A 113 -6.97 -5.77 -11.74
CA PRO A 113 -6.97 -4.35 -12.04
C PRO A 113 -8.36 -3.75 -11.97
N ARG A 114 -8.49 -2.58 -11.35
CA ARG A 114 -9.75 -1.84 -11.22
C ARG A 114 -9.56 -0.39 -11.64
N GLU A 115 -10.60 0.18 -12.25
CA GLU A 115 -10.65 1.61 -12.53
C GLU A 115 -11.32 2.33 -11.36
N LEU A 116 -10.63 3.33 -10.81
CA LEU A 116 -11.19 4.27 -9.86
C LEU A 116 -11.50 5.58 -10.57
N LYS A 117 -12.75 6.03 -10.45
CA LYS A 117 -13.25 7.27 -11.05
C LYS A 117 -13.28 8.36 -9.99
N TYR A 118 -12.84 9.56 -10.33
CA TYR A 118 -12.87 10.71 -9.43
C TYR A 118 -13.09 12.00 -10.21
N THR A 119 -13.55 13.04 -9.53
CA THR A 119 -13.87 14.34 -10.15
C THR A 119 -13.08 15.43 -9.45
N ILE A 120 -12.39 16.28 -10.22
CA ILE A 120 -11.70 17.48 -9.70
C ILE A 120 -12.20 18.70 -10.48
N GLY A 121 -12.75 19.70 -9.79
CA GLY A 121 -13.21 20.94 -10.42
C GLY A 121 -14.24 20.71 -11.54
N GLY A 122 -15.13 19.74 -11.36
CA GLY A 122 -16.14 19.35 -12.36
C GLY A 122 -15.66 18.40 -13.46
N ASN A 123 -14.35 18.26 -13.66
CA ASN A 123 -13.79 17.36 -14.65
C ASN A 123 -13.67 15.93 -14.11
N ARG A 124 -14.09 14.95 -14.91
CA ARG A 124 -14.04 13.52 -14.57
C ARG A 124 -12.71 12.91 -15.01
N TYR A 125 -12.07 12.23 -14.08
CA TYR A 125 -10.81 11.54 -14.27
C TYR A 125 -10.97 10.05 -13.91
N ARG A 126 -10.03 9.25 -14.40
CA ARG A 126 -9.93 7.84 -14.07
C ARG A 126 -8.47 7.47 -13.81
N THR A 127 -8.27 6.60 -12.84
CA THR A 127 -6.99 5.95 -12.58
C THR A 127 -7.18 4.44 -12.56
N ARG A 128 -6.14 3.71 -12.92
CA ARG A 128 -6.14 2.26 -12.90
C ARG A 128 -5.25 1.81 -11.75
N VAL A 129 -5.82 1.01 -10.85
CA VAL A 129 -5.11 0.38 -9.75
C VAL A 129 -4.93 -1.09 -10.06
N GLU A 130 -3.73 -1.63 -9.86
CA GLU A 130 -3.40 -3.00 -10.28
C GLU A 130 -3.75 -4.03 -9.20
N GLY A 131 -3.88 -3.59 -7.95
CA GLY A 131 -4.32 -4.43 -6.84
C GLY A 131 -4.59 -3.61 -5.58
N ALA A 132 -5.17 -4.25 -4.58
CA ALA A 132 -5.44 -3.61 -3.30
C ALA A 132 -5.65 -4.65 -2.20
N ALA A 133 -5.39 -4.22 -0.97
CA ALA A 133 -6.08 -4.76 0.19
C ALA A 133 -7.47 -4.09 0.27
N ILE A 134 -8.51 -4.89 0.45
CA ILE A 134 -9.90 -4.44 0.51
C ILE A 134 -10.59 -4.98 1.76
N VAL A 135 -11.70 -4.33 2.14
CA VAL A 135 -12.63 -4.84 3.16
C VAL A 135 -14.00 -5.10 2.52
N GLY A 136 -14.74 -6.05 3.09
CA GLY A 136 -16.09 -6.38 2.63
C GLY A 136 -16.12 -7.25 1.36
N PRO A 137 -17.29 -7.33 0.68
CA PRO A 137 -17.45 -8.18 -0.51
C PRO A 137 -16.59 -7.71 -1.69
N ARG A 138 -15.94 -8.66 -2.39
CA ARG A 138 -15.10 -8.36 -3.58
C ARG A 138 -15.81 -7.59 -4.69
N ALA A 139 -17.12 -7.74 -4.79
CA ALA A 139 -17.95 -7.04 -5.76
C ALA A 139 -18.01 -5.52 -5.52
N GLN A 140 -17.95 -5.10 -4.26
CA GLN A 140 -18.05 -3.69 -3.88
C GLN A 140 -16.72 -2.94 -4.02
N TYR A 141 -15.58 -3.65 -3.97
CA TYR A 141 -14.23 -3.08 -4.10
C TYR A 141 -14.03 -1.82 -3.24
N LEU A 142 -13.74 -2.05 -1.96
CA LEU A 142 -13.54 -1.02 -0.95
C LEU A 142 -12.04 -1.00 -0.55
N PRO A 143 -11.17 -0.30 -1.30
CA PRO A 143 -9.73 -0.33 -1.08
C PRO A 143 -9.32 0.37 0.22
N ILE A 144 -8.58 -0.36 1.06
CA ILE A 144 -7.94 0.17 2.28
C ILE A 144 -6.45 0.46 2.05
N ILE A 145 -5.79 -0.32 1.20
CA ILE A 145 -4.41 -0.10 0.76
C ILE A 145 -4.37 -0.38 -0.75
N SER A 146 -3.96 0.57 -1.57
CA SER A 146 -3.78 0.35 -3.00
C SER A 146 -2.36 -0.08 -3.34
N PHE A 147 -2.22 -0.99 -4.31
CA PHE A 147 -0.94 -1.45 -4.86
C PHE A 147 -0.68 -0.83 -6.22
N THR A 148 0.47 -0.17 -6.38
CA THR A 148 0.85 0.54 -7.62
C THR A 148 2.11 -0.05 -8.24
N GLY A 149 2.18 -0.01 -9.58
CA GLY A 149 3.36 -0.38 -10.35
C GLY A 149 4.46 0.69 -10.41
N THR A 150 5.48 0.40 -11.23
CA THR A 150 6.81 1.01 -11.26
C THR A 150 6.87 2.53 -11.14
N TRP A 151 7.71 3.00 -10.23
CA TRP A 151 7.71 4.39 -9.82
C TRP A 151 8.48 5.42 -10.71
N ASN A 152 8.70 5.21 -12.01
CA ASN A 152 9.35 6.26 -12.85
C ASN A 152 8.34 7.28 -13.46
N GLU A 153 7.05 6.95 -13.58
CA GLU A 153 5.96 7.83 -14.08
C GLU A 153 5.04 8.36 -12.95
N PHE A 154 5.59 8.39 -11.73
CA PHE A 154 4.91 7.85 -10.55
C PHE A 154 4.20 8.80 -9.60
N LEU A 155 4.71 10.02 -9.45
CA LEU A 155 4.09 10.95 -8.52
C LEU A 155 2.65 11.23 -8.94
N MET A 156 2.41 11.34 -10.25
CA MET A 156 1.07 11.53 -10.80
C MET A 156 0.21 10.27 -10.67
N GLU A 157 0.71 9.07 -10.98
CA GLU A 157 -0.09 7.84 -10.86
C GLU A 157 -0.47 7.52 -9.40
N THR A 158 0.48 7.68 -8.48
CA THR A 158 0.24 7.52 -7.04
C THR A 158 -0.73 8.57 -6.54
N TYR A 159 -0.57 9.82 -6.96
CA TYR A 159 -1.52 10.87 -6.63
C TYR A 159 -2.92 10.57 -7.17
N CYS A 160 -3.05 10.20 -8.45
CA CYS A 160 -4.30 9.79 -9.07
C CYS A 160 -4.93 8.61 -8.33
N THR A 161 -4.12 7.63 -7.93
CA THR A 161 -4.54 6.47 -7.12
C THR A 161 -5.04 6.90 -5.75
N MET A 162 -4.34 7.83 -5.08
CA MET A 162 -4.78 8.37 -3.80
C MET A 162 -6.13 9.06 -3.92
N LEU A 163 -6.30 9.88 -4.95
CA LEU A 163 -7.57 10.57 -5.19
C LEU A 163 -8.69 9.60 -5.55
N GLY A 164 -8.40 8.57 -6.33
CA GLY A 164 -9.36 7.52 -6.66
C GLY A 164 -9.81 6.77 -5.41
N GLN A 165 -8.87 6.38 -4.54
CA GLN A 165 -9.17 5.70 -3.28
C GLN A 165 -9.93 6.62 -2.32
N LEU A 166 -9.49 7.87 -2.16
CA LEU A 166 -10.18 8.86 -1.33
C LEU A 166 -11.62 9.08 -1.80
N THR A 167 -11.83 9.30 -3.10
CA THR A 167 -13.17 9.51 -3.67
C THR A 167 -14.05 8.28 -3.45
N ARG A 168 -13.47 7.08 -3.58
CA ARG A 168 -14.19 5.84 -3.30
C ARG A 168 -14.60 5.77 -1.83
N ASN A 169 -13.67 6.07 -0.91
CA ASN A 169 -13.95 6.08 0.52
C ASN A 169 -15.06 7.07 0.89
N LEU A 170 -14.99 8.30 0.39
CA LEU A 170 -16.02 9.32 0.61
C LEU A 170 -17.37 8.90 0.02
N SER A 171 -17.40 8.25 -1.14
CA SER A 171 -18.65 7.77 -1.74
C SER A 171 -19.38 6.71 -0.90
N ILE A 172 -18.66 6.04 0.01
CA ILE A 172 -19.21 5.00 0.88
C ILE A 172 -19.83 5.62 2.14
N LEU A 173 -19.26 6.73 2.63
CA LEU A 173 -19.55 7.21 3.98
C LEU A 173 -20.97 7.75 4.19
N GLN A 174 -21.70 8.13 3.14
CA GLN A 174 -23.08 8.69 3.15
C GLN A 174 -23.27 9.98 3.99
N THR A 175 -22.56 10.12 5.11
CA THR A 175 -22.27 11.34 5.85
C THR A 175 -21.27 12.18 5.05
N GLY A 176 -21.11 13.46 5.42
CA GLY A 176 -20.32 14.44 4.66
C GLY A 176 -18.82 14.13 4.53
N PHE A 177 -18.01 15.17 4.33
CA PHE A 177 -16.56 15.03 4.20
C PHE A 177 -15.90 14.77 5.56
N GLU A 178 -15.94 13.53 6.05
CA GLU A 178 -15.16 13.14 7.23
C GLU A 178 -13.65 13.11 6.94
N ASP A 179 -12.85 13.14 8.01
CA ASP A 179 -11.41 12.90 7.94
C ASP A 179 -11.13 11.54 7.27
N GLN A 180 -10.21 11.50 6.31
CA GLN A 180 -9.87 10.28 5.58
C GLN A 180 -8.36 10.04 5.49
N GLU A 181 -7.98 8.77 5.54
CA GLU A 181 -6.62 8.30 5.34
C GLU A 181 -6.52 7.46 4.07
N VAL A 182 -5.39 7.57 3.39
CA VAL A 182 -5.09 6.81 2.19
C VAL A 182 -3.69 6.24 2.27
N PHE A 183 -3.59 4.94 2.00
CA PHE A 183 -2.34 4.18 2.02
C PHE A 183 -2.06 3.59 0.65
N ILE A 184 -0.82 3.75 0.18
CA ILE A 184 -0.34 3.16 -1.06
C ILE A 184 0.96 2.42 -0.78
N VAL A 185 1.08 1.22 -1.32
CA VAL A 185 2.29 0.40 -1.31
C VAL A 185 2.71 0.11 -2.75
N GLY A 186 4.00 0.24 -3.05
CA GLY A 186 4.50 -0.09 -4.39
C GLY A 186 6.02 -0.04 -4.49
N PHE A 187 6.54 -0.39 -5.66
CA PHE A 187 7.98 -0.51 -5.93
C PHE A 187 8.54 0.59 -6.84
N HIS A 188 9.58 1.30 -6.38
CA HIS A 188 10.47 2.07 -7.23
C HIS A 188 11.76 1.33 -7.44
N ARG A 189 11.98 0.85 -8.67
CA ARG A 189 13.18 0.06 -8.97
C ARG A 189 13.24 -1.10 -7.93
N PRO A 190 14.36 -1.44 -7.24
CA PRO A 190 14.33 -2.52 -6.27
C PRO A 190 13.71 -2.14 -4.91
N TYR A 191 13.29 -0.89 -4.72
CA TYR A 191 12.87 -0.40 -3.40
C TYR A 191 11.35 -0.47 -3.25
N LEU A 192 10.88 -1.16 -2.21
CA LEU A 192 9.51 -1.06 -1.75
C LEU A 192 9.33 0.25 -0.99
N HIS A 193 8.21 0.92 -1.20
CA HIS A 193 7.87 2.11 -0.46
C HIS A 193 6.40 2.11 -0.06
N ILE A 194 6.15 2.86 1.02
CA ILE A 194 4.83 3.05 1.59
C ILE A 194 4.58 4.56 1.59
N THR A 195 3.40 4.95 1.12
CA THR A 195 2.95 6.33 1.12
C THR A 195 1.66 6.40 1.93
N HIS A 196 1.59 7.37 2.82
CA HIS A 196 0.41 7.67 3.62
C HIS A 196 0.00 9.11 3.43
N ARG A 197 -1.30 9.35 3.42
CA ARG A 197 -1.84 10.69 3.51
C ARG A 197 -3.11 10.75 4.34
N TYR A 198 -3.12 11.72 5.23
CA TYR A 198 -4.28 12.18 5.97
C TYR A 198 -4.94 13.37 5.25
N PHE A 199 -6.26 13.30 5.08
CA PHE A 199 -7.12 14.30 4.47
C PHE A 199 -8.12 14.76 5.53
N PRO A 200 -7.89 15.91 6.18
CA PRO A 200 -8.84 16.43 7.15
C PRO A 200 -10.16 16.84 6.49
N GLU A 201 -11.23 16.78 7.26
CA GLU A 201 -12.53 17.36 6.90
C GLU A 201 -12.37 18.78 6.35
N GLY A 202 -13.06 19.07 5.24
CA GLY A 202 -13.10 20.40 4.64
C GLY A 202 -11.85 20.88 3.89
N LEU A 203 -10.77 20.08 3.81
CA LEU A 203 -9.48 20.51 3.23
C LEU A 203 -8.96 19.56 2.14
N ILE A 204 -9.48 19.71 0.92
CA ILE A 204 -8.81 19.24 -0.30
C ILE A 204 -8.09 20.44 -0.95
N THR A 205 -6.97 20.86 -0.35
CA THR A 205 -6.18 21.98 -0.89
C THR A 205 -5.49 21.61 -2.19
N ARG A 206 -5.36 22.57 -3.12
CA ARG A 206 -4.72 22.40 -4.44
C ARG A 206 -3.21 22.07 -4.41
N ALA A 207 -2.56 22.16 -3.25
CA ALA A 207 -1.14 21.81 -3.07
C ALA A 207 -1.01 20.47 -2.32
N PHE A 208 -0.25 19.53 -2.89
CA PHE A 208 -0.15 18.17 -2.40
C PHE A 208 1.32 17.82 -2.14
N SER A 209 1.70 17.71 -0.87
CA SER A 209 2.97 17.10 -0.48
C SER A 209 2.76 15.60 -0.27
N LEU A 210 3.45 14.76 -1.03
CA LEU A 210 3.46 13.33 -0.81
C LEU A 210 4.62 12.98 0.14
N LYS A 211 4.31 12.24 1.20
CA LYS A 211 5.29 11.79 2.19
C LYS A 211 5.55 10.31 1.96
N PHE A 212 6.82 9.96 1.78
CA PHE A 212 7.24 8.61 1.45
C PHE A 212 8.13 8.04 2.54
N THR A 213 8.11 6.72 2.69
CA THR A 213 9.21 6.02 3.36
C THR A 213 10.50 6.13 2.54
N PRO A 214 11.68 6.00 3.17
CA PRO A 214 12.99 6.11 2.49
C PRO A 214 13.18 5.13 1.31
N GLY A 215 12.39 4.05 1.28
CA GLY A 215 12.51 2.96 0.32
C GLY A 215 13.28 1.81 0.97
N TYR A 216 12.76 0.59 0.85
CA TYR A 216 13.34 -0.62 1.44
C TYR A 216 13.73 -1.55 0.31
N ASN A 217 15.01 -1.87 0.21
CA ASN A 217 15.48 -2.91 -0.67
C ASN A 217 15.32 -4.25 0.05
N LEU A 218 14.34 -5.03 -0.41
CA LEU A 218 13.94 -6.29 0.23
C LEU A 218 15.02 -7.38 0.16
N CYS A 219 16.10 -7.18 -0.60
CA CYS A 219 17.27 -8.06 -0.61
C CYS A 219 18.21 -7.84 0.58
N PHE A 220 18.12 -6.71 1.28
CA PHE A 220 18.91 -6.46 2.49
C PHE A 220 18.12 -6.87 3.73
N LYS A 221 18.80 -7.55 4.65
CA LYS A 221 18.18 -8.10 5.86
C LYS A 221 17.64 -6.99 6.76
N GLU A 222 18.36 -5.89 6.87
CA GLU A 222 18.01 -4.74 7.71
C GLU A 222 16.72 -4.08 7.20
N ASP A 223 16.68 -3.77 5.91
CA ASP A 223 15.51 -3.22 5.21
C ASP A 223 14.33 -4.19 5.26
N TRP A 224 14.58 -5.50 5.13
CA TRP A 224 13.57 -6.54 5.27
C TRP A 224 12.94 -6.54 6.67
N LEU A 225 13.75 -6.56 7.73
CA LEU A 225 13.24 -6.55 9.09
C LEU A 225 12.45 -5.28 9.39
N GLU A 226 12.97 -4.12 8.95
CA GLU A 226 12.30 -2.84 9.12
C GLU A 226 10.95 -2.83 8.40
N VAL A 227 10.92 -3.22 7.13
CA VAL A 227 9.69 -3.16 6.31
C VAL A 227 8.61 -4.12 6.80
N ILE A 228 8.98 -5.32 7.27
CA ILE A 228 8.04 -6.27 7.88
C ILE A 228 7.43 -5.67 9.16
N CYS A 229 8.24 -5.01 9.99
CA CYS A 229 7.74 -4.31 11.18
C CYS A 229 6.77 -3.17 10.79
N VAL A 230 7.09 -2.37 9.77
CA VAL A 230 6.22 -1.28 9.29
C VAL A 230 4.87 -1.80 8.79
N LEU A 231 4.91 -2.79 7.90
CA LEU A 231 3.71 -3.35 7.27
C LEU A 231 2.85 -4.10 8.30
N SER A 232 3.48 -4.78 9.26
CA SER A 232 2.78 -5.39 10.40
C SER A 232 2.03 -4.33 11.21
N ARG A 233 2.70 -3.22 11.53
CA ARG A 233 2.07 -2.09 12.26
C ARG A 233 0.93 -1.46 11.47
N LEU A 234 1.09 -1.27 10.15
CA LEU A 234 0.02 -0.78 9.28
C LEU A 234 -1.20 -1.70 9.32
N LEU A 235 -0.99 -3.00 9.17
CA LEU A 235 -2.08 -3.97 9.20
C LEU A 235 -2.75 -4.02 10.57
N ARG A 236 -1.99 -4.00 11.67
CA ARG A 236 -2.57 -3.86 13.03
C ARG A 236 -3.39 -2.58 13.17
N TYR A 237 -2.93 -1.46 12.61
CA TYR A 237 -3.68 -0.21 12.63
C TYR A 237 -5.02 -0.32 11.92
N ILE A 238 -5.04 -0.92 10.74
CA ILE A 238 -6.27 -1.12 9.96
C ILE A 238 -7.20 -2.11 10.66
N ILE A 239 -6.68 -3.25 11.12
CA ILE A 239 -7.48 -4.29 11.78
C ILE A 239 -8.04 -3.79 13.12
N SER A 240 -7.34 -2.88 13.80
CA SER A 240 -7.85 -2.24 15.03
C SER A 240 -9.08 -1.37 14.81
N GLY A 241 -9.38 -1.02 13.54
CA GLY A 241 -10.50 -0.17 13.22
C GLY A 241 -10.30 1.32 13.41
N LYS A 242 -9.24 1.73 14.13
CA LYS A 242 -8.96 3.14 14.44
C LYS A 242 -8.49 3.96 13.23
N VAL A 243 -8.35 3.31 12.07
CA VAL A 243 -7.95 3.95 10.83
C VAL A 243 -9.13 4.74 10.25
N LYS A 244 -8.89 5.98 9.83
CA LYS A 244 -9.93 6.81 9.22
C LYS A 244 -10.08 6.49 7.73
N VAL A 245 -10.48 5.26 7.41
CA VAL A 245 -10.72 4.84 6.03
C VAL A 245 -12.18 4.48 5.90
N GLY A 246 -12.92 5.14 5.00
CA GLY A 246 -14.37 4.96 4.87
C GLY A 246 -14.80 3.50 4.69
N ALA A 247 -14.01 2.70 3.98
CA ALA A 247 -14.22 1.26 3.85
C ALA A 247 -14.17 0.51 5.19
N VAL A 248 -13.26 0.90 6.10
CA VAL A 248 -13.15 0.30 7.45
C VAL A 248 -14.25 0.83 8.37
N GLN A 249 -14.52 2.14 8.33
CA GLN A 249 -15.53 2.78 9.18
C GLN A 249 -16.94 2.20 8.99
N VAL A 250 -17.29 1.77 7.77
CA VAL A 250 -18.61 1.19 7.46
C VAL A 250 -18.66 -0.34 7.62
N ASN A 251 -17.51 -1.01 7.77
CA ASN A 251 -17.43 -2.47 7.91
C ASN A 251 -16.87 -2.91 9.28
N MET A 252 -17.02 -2.04 10.28
CA MET A 252 -16.78 -2.35 11.68
C MET A 252 -18.09 -2.44 12.46
#